data_AF-A0AAW2PTZ6-F1
#
_entry.id   AF-A0AAW2PTZ6-F1
#
_cell.length_a   1.000
_cell.length_b   1.000
_cell.length_c   1.000
_cell.angle_alpha   90.00
_cell.angle_beta   90.00
_cell.angle_gamma   90.00
#
_symmetry.space_group_name_H-M   'P 1'
#
loop_
_entity.id
_entity.type
_entity.pdbx_description
1 polymer ?
#
loop_
_entity_poly.entity_id
_entity_poly.type
_entity_poly.pdbx_seq_one_letter_code
_entity_poly.pdbx_strand_id
1 'polypeptide(L)'
;MLEREEIEERMEKDIGEWDDIYRNARNPKSLGGWPFLHHGSLYRGLSLSTRAQRLSSDDVDAVGRLPILNDTYYRDILCEIGGMFSVANKIDDIHKAPWIGFQSWRASGRKVSLSKNAEEVLEKAIHENPKGDVIYFWACLDMDGGIVGKNDLLTFWSTCDIMNAGRCRTAFEDAFRRTYGLPSNIEALPPMPEGGGRWSALHSWVMPTPSFLEFIMFSRMFVDSLHSLQVNSSKTSDCFLGFSAPQNKHCYCRLLEVLVNVWAYHSARKMVYIDPHTGSLKEQHPIEHRKGSMWSKYFNATLLKSMDEDLAEAADDDDHPYRPWLWPLTGEVYWQGVYEREREQRYRLKMDKKRKTKEKLLDRLKHGYRQKTLGG
;
A
#
# COMPACT_ATOMS: atom_id res chain seq x y z
N MET A 1 -2.92 -6.42 -25.68
CA MET A 1 -4.38 -6.55 -25.77
C MET A 1 -4.93 -6.70 -24.37
N LEU A 2 -4.55 -7.76 -23.64
CA LEU A 2 -4.86 -7.97 -22.21
C LEU A 2 -4.52 -6.78 -21.28
N GLU A 3 -3.32 -6.20 -21.38
CA GLU A 3 -2.95 -5.04 -20.54
C GLU A 3 -3.85 -3.82 -20.77
N ARG A 4 -4.31 -3.62 -22.02
CA ARG A 4 -5.19 -2.48 -22.35
C ARG A 4 -6.59 -2.69 -21.77
N GLU A 5 -7.12 -3.89 -21.91
CA GLU A 5 -8.42 -4.30 -21.35
C GLU A 5 -8.43 -4.24 -19.82
N GLU A 6 -7.37 -4.70 -19.14
CA GLU A 6 -7.25 -4.62 -17.67
C GLU A 6 -7.19 -3.17 -17.15
N ILE A 7 -6.52 -2.28 -17.90
CA ILE A 7 -6.45 -0.85 -17.54
C ILE A 7 -7.83 -0.21 -17.72
N GLU A 8 -8.51 -0.47 -18.84
CA GLU A 8 -9.85 0.05 -19.13
C GLU A 8 -10.87 -0.45 -18.10
N GLU A 9 -10.88 -1.75 -17.78
CA GLU A 9 -11.74 -2.35 -16.76
C GLU A 9 -11.53 -1.70 -15.38
N ARG A 10 -10.28 -1.40 -15.00
CA ARG A 10 -9.96 -0.71 -13.73
C ARG A 10 -10.38 0.76 -13.73
N MET A 11 -10.25 1.45 -14.86
CA MET A 11 -10.70 2.85 -14.98
C MET A 11 -12.22 2.98 -14.92
N GLU A 12 -12.95 1.96 -15.39
CA GLU A 12 -14.41 1.93 -15.41
C GLU A 12 -15.04 1.35 -14.14
N LYS A 13 -14.26 0.68 -13.29
CA LYS A 13 -14.74 0.05 -12.05
C LYS A 13 -15.28 1.07 -11.06
N ASP A 14 -16.52 0.84 -10.61
CA ASP A 14 -17.20 1.62 -9.58
C ASP A 14 -16.66 1.27 -8.19
N ILE A 15 -16.36 2.28 -7.36
CA ILE A 15 -15.69 2.11 -6.06
C ILE A 15 -16.68 1.68 -4.95
N GLY A 16 -17.99 1.72 -5.22
CA GLY A 16 -19.06 1.33 -4.29
C GLY A 16 -19.80 2.52 -3.66
N GLU A 17 -20.87 2.24 -2.91
CA GLU A 17 -21.75 3.26 -2.30
C GLU A 17 -21.13 3.86 -1.02
N TRP A 18 -21.40 5.16 -0.82
CA TRP A 18 -20.68 6.08 0.05
C TRP A 18 -21.21 6.11 1.48
N ASP A 19 -20.34 5.89 2.47
CA ASP A 19 -20.36 6.55 3.79
C ASP A 19 -18.93 6.46 4.42
N ASP A 20 -18.39 7.61 4.85
CA ASP A 20 -17.20 7.83 5.71
C ASP A 20 -15.76 7.72 5.16
N ILE A 21 -15.15 8.84 4.74
CA ILE A 21 -13.71 8.97 4.45
C ILE A 21 -12.85 8.82 5.72
N TYR A 22 -11.80 7.98 5.70
CA TYR A 22 -10.86 7.78 6.82
C TYR A 22 -9.54 8.55 6.60
N ARG A 23 -9.11 9.32 7.60
CA ARG A 23 -7.88 10.14 7.53
C ARG A 23 -7.05 10.03 8.81
N ASN A 24 -5.72 9.88 8.69
CA ASN A 24 -4.80 9.81 9.84
C ASN A 24 -3.66 10.86 9.80
N ALA A 25 -3.35 11.46 10.96
CA ALA A 25 -2.18 12.33 11.23
C ALA A 25 -1.62 12.04 12.65
N ARG A 26 -0.34 12.28 12.99
CA ARG A 26 0.12 12.17 14.40
C ARG A 26 1.32 13.03 14.73
N ASN A 27 1.31 13.73 15.88
CA ASN A 27 2.44 13.79 16.83
C ASN A 27 2.00 14.29 18.24
N PRO A 28 2.62 13.86 19.36
CA PRO A 28 2.41 14.42 20.69
C PRO A 28 3.68 15.10 21.27
N LYS A 29 3.41 16.16 22.05
CA LYS A 29 4.34 16.92 22.91
C LYS A 29 5.29 17.90 22.21
N SER A 30 4.70 18.99 21.73
CA SER A 30 5.20 20.33 22.08
C SER A 30 4.15 21.01 22.96
N LEU A 31 4.56 21.57 24.10
CA LEU A 31 3.74 22.60 24.76
C LEU A 31 3.65 23.79 23.79
N GLY A 32 2.49 23.95 23.13
CA GLY A 32 2.18 25.09 22.27
C GLY A 32 1.56 24.70 20.92
N GLY A 33 0.27 25.00 20.75
CA GLY A 33 -0.54 24.90 19.52
C GLY A 33 -1.01 23.47 19.20
N TRP A 34 -2.29 23.12 19.03
CA TRP A 34 -3.36 23.87 18.37
C TRP A 34 -4.74 23.25 18.70
N PRO A 35 -5.65 23.97 19.38
CA PRO A 35 -6.96 23.44 19.80
C PRO A 35 -7.90 22.96 18.69
N PHE A 36 -7.70 23.38 17.43
CA PHE A 36 -8.60 23.02 16.32
C PHE A 36 -8.49 21.55 15.87
N LEU A 37 -7.44 20.83 16.28
CA LEU A 37 -7.30 19.39 16.04
C LEU A 37 -8.04 18.53 17.07
N HIS A 38 -8.68 19.14 18.07
CA HIS A 38 -9.17 18.43 19.26
C HIS A 38 -10.70 18.35 19.39
N HIS A 39 -11.48 18.95 18.49
CA HIS A 39 -12.94 18.85 18.50
C HIS A 39 -13.49 18.65 17.08
N GLY A 40 -14.15 17.52 16.84
CA GLY A 40 -14.87 17.26 15.58
C GLY A 40 -14.02 17.25 14.30
N SER A 41 -12.72 16.94 14.41
CA SER A 41 -11.79 17.06 13.29
C SER A 41 -11.91 15.93 12.27
N LEU A 42 -11.85 16.27 10.98
CA LEU A 42 -11.71 15.37 9.82
C LEU A 42 -10.56 14.36 9.89
N TYR A 43 -9.64 14.48 10.87
CA TYR A 43 -8.38 13.72 10.96
C TYR A 43 -8.27 12.97 12.30
N ARG A 44 -8.11 11.64 12.22
CA ARG A 44 -7.77 10.78 13.37
C ARG A 44 -6.26 10.80 13.64
N GLY A 45 -5.88 10.57 14.90
CA GLY A 45 -4.48 10.45 15.28
C GLY A 45 -3.91 9.08 14.94
N LEU A 46 -2.71 8.91 14.36
CA LEU A 46 -2.06 7.58 14.23
C LEU A 46 -0.89 7.39 15.19
N SER A 47 -1.14 6.76 16.34
CA SER A 47 -0.17 6.70 17.42
C SER A 47 0.74 5.46 17.40
N LEU A 48 2.01 5.61 17.00
CA LEU A 48 3.08 4.59 17.16
C LEU A 48 3.56 4.39 18.63
N SER A 49 2.80 4.83 19.63
CA SER A 49 3.11 4.67 21.08
C SER A 49 1.86 4.98 21.89
N THR A 50 1.53 4.11 22.84
CA THR A 50 0.35 4.25 23.71
C THR A 50 0.33 5.57 24.50
N ARG A 51 1.49 6.06 24.94
CA ARG A 51 1.63 7.31 25.74
C ARG A 51 1.40 8.61 24.97
N ALA A 52 1.11 8.46 23.69
CA ALA A 52 1.18 9.51 22.70
C ALA A 52 -0.17 9.66 21.94
N GLN A 53 -1.19 8.95 22.40
CA GLN A 53 -2.58 9.22 22.04
C GLN A 53 -3.02 10.56 22.63
N ARG A 54 -3.80 11.33 21.88
CA ARG A 54 -4.39 12.56 22.42
C ARG A 54 -5.50 12.17 23.40
N LEU A 55 -5.54 12.83 24.55
CA LEU A 55 -6.63 12.64 25.51
C LEU A 55 -7.95 13.07 24.85
N SER A 56 -8.97 12.20 24.87
CA SER A 56 -10.34 12.41 24.35
C SER A 56 -10.58 12.38 22.83
N SER A 57 -9.64 11.90 22.00
CA SER A 57 -9.89 11.69 20.56
C SER A 57 -9.91 10.21 20.16
N ASP A 58 -10.52 9.93 19.01
CA ASP A 58 -10.62 8.63 18.35
C ASP A 58 -9.32 8.20 17.63
N ASP A 59 -8.17 8.48 18.26
CA ASP A 59 -6.86 8.16 17.72
C ASP A 59 -6.64 6.64 17.61
N VAL A 60 -6.04 6.22 16.50
CA VAL A 60 -5.68 4.84 16.21
C VAL A 60 -4.40 4.48 16.95
N ASP A 61 -4.50 3.51 17.84
CA ASP A 61 -3.36 2.93 18.56
C ASP A 61 -2.62 1.92 17.69
N ALA A 62 -1.59 2.36 16.98
CA ALA A 62 -0.82 1.48 16.10
C ALA A 62 -0.12 0.36 16.90
N VAL A 63 0.37 0.65 18.11
CA VAL A 63 1.08 -0.35 18.94
C VAL A 63 0.11 -1.38 19.50
N GLY A 64 -1.07 -0.95 19.95
CA GLY A 64 -2.13 -1.85 20.39
C GLY A 64 -2.63 -2.76 19.26
N ARG A 65 -2.67 -2.24 18.02
CA ARG A 65 -3.12 -2.99 16.84
C ARG A 65 -2.06 -3.90 16.24
N LEU A 66 -0.78 -3.52 16.28
CA LEU A 66 0.32 -4.25 15.67
C LEU A 66 1.47 -4.44 16.68
N PRO A 67 1.54 -5.59 17.37
CA PRO A 67 2.45 -5.81 18.49
C PRO A 67 3.93 -5.59 18.19
N ILE A 68 4.37 -5.79 16.95
CA ILE A 68 5.77 -5.57 16.54
C ILE A 68 6.23 -4.13 16.81
N LEU A 69 5.32 -3.15 16.78
CA LEU A 69 5.62 -1.73 17.00
C LEU A 69 5.85 -1.39 18.48
N ASN A 70 5.62 -2.35 19.39
CA ASN A 70 6.00 -2.20 20.79
C ASN A 70 7.53 -2.23 20.95
N ASP A 71 8.21 -2.99 20.09
CA ASP A 71 9.67 -2.98 20.01
C ASP A 71 10.14 -1.68 19.35
N THR A 72 11.02 -0.95 20.04
CA THR A 72 11.59 0.30 19.54
C THR A 72 12.36 0.10 18.23
N TYR A 73 13.07 -1.02 18.08
CA TYR A 73 13.85 -1.31 16.88
C TYR A 73 12.94 -1.39 15.65
N TYR A 74 11.91 -2.24 15.68
CA TYR A 74 10.98 -2.39 14.57
C TYR A 74 10.17 -1.13 14.31
N ARG A 75 9.75 -0.43 15.36
CA ARG A 75 9.07 0.87 15.22
C ARG A 75 9.95 1.90 14.50
N ASP A 76 11.24 1.95 14.82
CA ASP A 76 12.16 2.95 14.28
C ASP A 76 12.56 2.64 12.82
N ILE A 77 12.77 1.36 12.46
CA ILE A 77 13.10 1.01 11.07
C ILE A 77 11.89 1.10 10.12
N LEU A 78 10.67 0.82 10.60
CA LEU A 78 9.43 0.89 9.82
C LEU A 78 8.86 2.32 9.75
N CYS A 79 9.05 3.14 10.78
CA CYS A 79 8.47 4.49 10.88
C CYS A 79 6.95 4.52 10.59
N GLU A 80 6.50 5.43 9.72
CA GLU A 80 5.09 5.71 9.43
C GLU A 80 4.42 4.56 8.69
N ILE A 81 5.17 3.81 7.86
CA ILE A 81 4.60 2.65 7.15
C ILE A 81 4.23 1.52 8.12
N GLY A 82 4.91 1.40 9.27
CA GLY A 82 4.51 0.48 10.33
C GLY A 82 3.15 0.87 10.92
N GLY A 83 2.88 2.17 11.02
CA GLY A 83 1.55 2.68 11.35
C GLY A 83 0.52 2.32 10.28
N MET A 84 0.87 2.43 8.99
CA MET A 84 -0.03 2.01 7.90
C MET A 84 -0.31 0.50 7.95
N PHE A 85 0.69 -0.32 8.26
CA PHE A 85 0.51 -1.75 8.49
C PHE A 85 -0.48 -1.99 9.63
N SER A 86 -0.39 -1.23 10.73
CA SER A 86 -1.37 -1.35 11.82
C SER A 86 -2.79 -0.95 11.41
N VAL A 87 -2.94 0.01 10.50
CA VAL A 87 -4.24 0.44 9.96
C VAL A 87 -4.84 -0.67 9.09
N ALA A 88 -4.03 -1.29 8.24
CA ALA A 88 -4.43 -2.41 7.40
C ALA A 88 -4.57 -3.74 8.16
N ASN A 89 -4.03 -3.82 9.38
CA ASN A 89 -4.02 -5.06 10.16
C ASN A 89 -5.43 -5.42 10.61
N LYS A 90 -5.98 -6.47 9.99
CA LYS A 90 -7.31 -7.05 10.19
C LYS A 90 -8.45 -6.14 9.75
N ILE A 91 -9.47 -6.75 9.14
CA ILE A 91 -10.70 -6.05 8.73
C ILE A 91 -11.45 -5.56 9.96
N ASP A 92 -11.75 -4.26 9.98
CA ASP A 92 -12.47 -3.59 11.05
C ASP A 92 -13.22 -2.35 10.54
N ASP A 93 -13.70 -1.49 11.44
CA ASP A 93 -14.45 -0.29 11.08
C ASP A 93 -13.67 0.70 10.22
N ILE A 94 -12.33 0.68 10.26
CA ILE A 94 -11.50 1.54 9.41
C ILE A 94 -11.64 1.13 7.95
N HIS A 95 -11.75 -0.17 7.68
CA HIS A 95 -11.85 -0.73 6.35
C HIS A 95 -13.22 -0.50 5.70
N LYS A 96 -14.22 -0.05 6.47
CA LYS A 96 -15.53 0.36 5.94
C LYS A 96 -15.47 1.70 5.22
N ALA A 97 -14.46 2.51 5.50
CA ALA A 97 -14.26 3.77 4.81
C ALA A 97 -13.93 3.54 3.33
N PRO A 98 -14.53 4.27 2.38
CA PRO A 98 -14.17 4.16 0.96
C PRO A 98 -12.78 4.69 0.63
N TRP A 99 -12.25 5.61 1.43
CA TRP A 99 -10.95 6.26 1.20
C TRP A 99 -10.11 6.28 2.46
N ILE A 100 -8.80 6.07 2.30
CA ILE A 100 -7.80 6.15 3.36
C ILE A 100 -6.74 7.16 2.97
N GLY A 101 -6.48 8.13 3.86
CA GLY A 101 -5.46 9.14 3.68
C GLY A 101 -4.52 9.30 4.87
N PHE A 102 -3.30 9.72 4.57
CA PHE A 102 -2.25 9.96 5.56
C PHE A 102 -1.64 11.34 5.35
N GLN A 103 -1.30 12.00 6.46
CA GLN A 103 -0.46 13.19 6.47
C GLN A 103 0.65 13.01 7.49
N SER A 104 1.91 12.99 7.03
CA SER A 104 3.05 12.97 7.93
C SER A 104 3.14 14.28 8.74
N TRP A 105 3.53 14.18 10.00
CA TRP A 105 3.89 15.37 10.79
C TRP A 105 5.07 16.14 10.19
N ARG A 106 5.93 15.46 9.43
CA ARG A 106 7.05 16.11 8.72
C ARG A 106 6.53 17.03 7.62
N ALA A 107 5.41 16.69 7.00
CA ALA A 107 4.72 17.56 6.04
C ALA A 107 4.24 18.83 6.73
N SER A 108 3.62 18.72 7.91
CA SER A 108 3.23 19.89 8.72
C SER A 108 4.44 20.73 9.13
N GLY A 109 5.53 20.10 9.57
CA GLY A 109 6.78 20.77 9.94
C GLY A 109 7.44 21.53 8.77
N ARG A 110 7.25 21.05 7.53
CA ARG A 110 7.70 21.70 6.30
C ARG A 110 6.68 22.67 5.70
N LYS A 111 5.56 22.94 6.39
CA LYS A 111 4.46 23.80 5.93
C LYS A 111 3.82 23.34 4.61
N VAL A 112 3.83 22.03 4.35
CA VAL A 112 3.19 21.43 3.17
C VAL A 112 1.91 20.66 3.56
N SER A 113 1.27 21.00 4.68
CA SER A 113 -0.07 20.50 5.02
C SER A 113 -1.13 21.17 4.15
N LEU A 114 -2.21 20.45 3.83
CA LEU A 114 -3.34 21.03 3.10
C LEU A 114 -3.95 22.20 3.88
N SER A 115 -4.27 23.28 3.18
CA SER A 115 -5.13 24.35 3.67
C SER A 115 -6.60 23.88 3.65
N LYS A 116 -7.46 24.54 4.44
CA LYS A 116 -8.90 24.26 4.44
C LYS A 116 -9.49 24.29 3.02
N ASN A 117 -9.09 25.25 2.20
CA ASN A 117 -9.54 25.33 0.81
C ASN A 117 -9.07 24.13 -0.03
N ALA A 118 -7.82 23.69 0.14
CA ALA A 118 -7.31 22.51 -0.55
C ALA A 118 -8.00 21.21 -0.09
N GLU A 119 -8.36 21.12 1.20
CA GLU A 119 -9.16 20.01 1.75
C GLU A 119 -10.56 19.96 1.12
N GLU A 120 -11.25 21.10 1.02
CA GLU A 120 -12.57 21.20 0.38
C GLU A 120 -12.51 20.83 -1.10
N VAL A 121 -11.47 21.24 -1.82
CA VAL A 121 -11.27 20.86 -3.23
C VAL A 121 -11.01 19.36 -3.37
N LEU A 122 -10.19 18.78 -2.48
CA LEU A 122 -9.92 17.34 -2.47
C LEU A 122 -11.21 16.54 -2.22
N GLU A 123 -12.03 16.95 -1.25
CA GLU A 123 -13.32 16.32 -0.96
C GLU A 123 -14.26 16.37 -2.15
N LYS A 124 -14.38 17.54 -2.78
CA LYS A 124 -15.17 17.70 -3.98
C LYS A 124 -14.66 16.81 -5.13
N ALA A 125 -13.35 16.76 -5.35
CA ALA A 125 -12.74 15.95 -6.41
C ALA A 125 -12.96 14.44 -6.22
N ILE A 126 -12.90 13.99 -4.96
CA ILE A 126 -13.24 12.62 -4.55
C ILE A 126 -14.72 12.33 -4.85
N HIS A 127 -15.64 13.23 -4.48
CA HIS A 127 -17.07 13.05 -4.75
C HIS A 127 -17.44 13.07 -6.24
N GLU A 128 -16.81 13.94 -7.03
CA GLU A 128 -17.10 14.08 -8.46
C GLU A 128 -16.49 12.96 -9.32
N ASN A 129 -15.47 12.26 -8.81
CA ASN A 129 -14.82 11.15 -9.50
C ASN A 129 -14.94 9.85 -8.67
N PRO A 130 -16.15 9.27 -8.55
CA PRO A 130 -16.35 7.99 -7.86
C PRO A 130 -15.76 6.80 -8.63
N LYS A 131 -15.31 7.01 -9.88
CA LYS A 131 -14.83 5.98 -10.80
C LYS A 131 -13.32 6.09 -11.01
N GLY A 132 -12.65 4.95 -10.98
CA GLY A 132 -11.23 4.81 -11.29
C GLY A 132 -10.31 5.00 -10.09
N ASP A 133 -9.28 4.15 -10.02
CA ASP A 133 -8.30 4.17 -8.94
C ASP A 133 -7.30 5.34 -9.07
N VAL A 134 -7.49 6.35 -8.23
CA VAL A 134 -6.67 7.57 -8.16
C VAL A 134 -6.00 7.75 -6.81
N ILE A 135 -4.79 8.31 -6.82
CA ILE A 135 -4.05 8.73 -5.64
C ILE A 135 -3.87 10.23 -5.72
N TYR A 136 -4.42 10.95 -4.74
CA TYR A 136 -4.14 12.36 -4.55
C TYR A 136 -3.00 12.52 -3.57
N PHE A 137 -2.02 13.37 -3.88
CA PHE A 137 -0.88 13.63 -3.01
C PHE A 137 -0.47 15.11 -3.04
N TRP A 138 0.17 15.59 -1.98
CA TRP A 138 0.47 17.03 -1.85
C TRP A 138 1.87 17.35 -1.34
N ALA A 139 2.52 16.43 -0.62
CA ALA A 139 3.96 16.55 -0.36
C ALA A 139 4.73 15.91 -1.51
N CYS A 140 5.71 16.63 -2.05
CA CYS A 140 6.52 16.16 -3.16
C CYS A 140 7.91 15.74 -2.69
N LEU A 141 8.52 14.80 -3.41
CA LEU A 141 9.97 14.60 -3.34
C LEU A 141 10.60 15.91 -3.83
N ASP A 142 10.98 16.75 -2.88
CA ASP A 142 11.64 18.03 -3.15
C ASP A 142 12.98 17.70 -3.79
N MET A 143 13.07 17.89 -5.11
CA MET A 143 14.34 17.81 -5.84
C MET A 143 15.27 18.96 -5.44
N ASP A 144 14.74 19.97 -4.73
CA ASP A 144 15.44 21.17 -4.32
C ASP A 144 15.55 21.28 -2.80
N GLY A 145 16.49 20.53 -2.24
CA GLY A 145 16.99 20.67 -0.87
C GLY A 145 18.36 21.35 -0.79
N GLY A 146 18.61 22.41 -1.57
CA GLY A 146 19.56 23.47 -1.19
C GLY A 146 21.05 23.35 -1.56
N ILE A 147 21.49 22.42 -2.42
CA ILE A 147 22.88 22.44 -2.96
C ILE A 147 22.97 22.23 -4.48
N VAL A 148 21.91 21.79 -5.17
CA VAL A 148 21.96 21.60 -6.63
C VAL A 148 20.77 22.32 -7.23
N GLY A 149 21.01 23.47 -7.87
CA GLY A 149 19.95 24.31 -8.39
C GLY A 149 19.22 23.66 -9.56
N LYS A 150 17.88 23.86 -9.62
CA LYS A 150 17.06 24.15 -10.82
C LYS A 150 17.36 23.36 -12.10
N ASN A 151 17.93 22.18 -11.99
CA ASN A 151 18.22 21.34 -13.13
C ASN A 151 17.29 20.14 -13.08
N ASP A 152 16.52 19.99 -14.15
CA ASP A 152 15.75 18.82 -14.61
C ASP A 152 16.60 17.51 -14.72
N LEU A 153 17.72 17.39 -14.00
CA LEU A 153 18.74 16.36 -14.18
C LEU A 153 18.64 15.19 -13.19
N LEU A 154 17.94 15.34 -12.07
CA LEU A 154 17.78 14.25 -11.12
C LEU A 154 16.58 13.38 -11.54
N THR A 155 16.84 12.10 -11.79
CA THR A 155 15.80 11.09 -12.02
C THR A 155 15.22 10.60 -10.69
N PHE A 156 14.04 9.95 -10.71
CA PHE A 156 13.42 9.35 -9.52
C PHE A 156 14.41 8.50 -8.69
N TRP A 157 15.12 7.59 -9.36
CA TRP A 157 16.05 6.68 -8.71
C TRP A 157 17.30 7.41 -8.18
N SER A 158 17.78 8.45 -8.88
CA SER A 158 18.91 9.25 -8.40
C SER A 158 18.57 9.99 -7.10
N THR A 159 17.36 10.53 -6.98
CA THR A 159 16.87 11.16 -5.75
C THR A 159 16.73 10.16 -4.63
N CYS A 160 16.22 8.96 -4.95
CA CYS A 160 16.14 7.89 -3.96
C CYS A 160 17.52 7.47 -3.44
N ASP A 161 18.52 7.38 -4.32
CA ASP A 161 19.91 7.08 -3.93
C ASP A 161 20.49 8.17 -3.02
N ILE A 162 20.29 9.45 -3.34
CA ILE A 162 20.73 10.56 -2.50
C ILE A 162 20.16 10.44 -1.08
N MET A 163 18.90 10.01 -0.96
CA MET A 163 18.23 9.81 0.34
C MET A 163 18.70 8.54 1.08
N ASN A 164 19.18 7.51 0.39
CA ASN A 164 19.45 6.18 0.95
C ASN A 164 20.89 5.72 0.74
N ALA A 165 21.83 6.62 0.98
CA ALA A 165 23.25 6.34 0.99
C ALA A 165 23.82 5.75 -0.33
N GLY A 166 23.25 6.14 -1.47
CA GLY A 166 23.65 5.67 -2.78
C GLY A 166 23.23 4.22 -3.09
N ARG A 167 22.42 3.60 -2.22
CA ARG A 167 22.09 2.17 -2.28
C ARG A 167 20.61 1.90 -2.52
N CYS A 168 19.80 2.92 -2.82
CA CYS A 168 18.37 2.73 -3.04
C CYS A 168 18.10 1.77 -4.20
N ARG A 169 18.70 2.00 -5.38
CA ARG A 169 18.47 1.15 -6.55
C ARG A 169 18.78 -0.30 -6.29
N THR A 170 19.98 -0.59 -5.78
CA THR A 170 20.41 -1.95 -5.47
C THR A 170 19.54 -2.59 -4.39
N ALA A 171 19.22 -1.87 -3.32
CA ALA A 171 18.36 -2.38 -2.26
C ALA A 171 16.94 -2.69 -2.75
N PHE A 172 16.39 -1.81 -3.58
CA PHE A 172 15.08 -2.00 -4.17
C PHE A 172 15.08 -3.19 -5.12
N GLU A 173 16.05 -3.24 -6.04
CA GLU A 173 16.19 -4.32 -7.01
C GLU A 173 16.33 -5.68 -6.32
N ASP A 174 17.19 -5.79 -5.30
CA ASP A 174 17.42 -7.03 -4.56
C ASP A 174 16.20 -7.43 -3.73
N ALA A 175 15.55 -6.48 -3.07
CA ALA A 175 14.32 -6.74 -2.32
C ALA A 175 13.18 -7.17 -3.26
N PHE A 176 12.98 -6.48 -4.38
CA PHE A 176 11.97 -6.79 -5.38
C PHE A 176 12.22 -8.15 -6.03
N ARG A 177 13.46 -8.42 -6.44
CA ARG A 177 13.90 -9.73 -6.95
C ARG A 177 13.52 -10.84 -5.98
N ARG A 178 13.78 -10.62 -4.70
CA ARG A 178 13.51 -11.60 -3.64
C ARG A 178 12.02 -11.75 -3.35
N THR A 179 11.25 -10.67 -3.34
CA THR A 179 9.79 -10.68 -3.17
C THR A 179 9.12 -11.56 -4.21
N TYR A 180 9.55 -11.50 -5.47
CA TYR A 180 8.95 -12.25 -6.57
C TYR A 180 9.73 -13.52 -6.97
N GLY A 181 10.77 -13.90 -6.22
CA GLY A 181 11.60 -15.08 -6.54
C GLY A 181 12.27 -15.03 -7.92
N LEU A 182 12.66 -13.83 -8.38
CA LEU A 182 13.20 -13.65 -9.73
C LEU A 182 14.65 -14.16 -9.83
N PRO A 183 15.01 -14.89 -10.91
CA PRO A 183 16.40 -15.23 -11.23
C PRO A 183 17.30 -14.00 -11.38
N SER A 184 18.61 -14.18 -11.13
CA SER A 184 19.61 -13.09 -11.19
C SER A 184 19.80 -12.47 -12.57
N ASN A 185 19.44 -13.18 -13.64
CA ASN A 185 19.53 -12.69 -15.02
C ASN A 185 18.31 -11.87 -15.45
N ILE A 186 17.28 -11.76 -14.61
CA ILE A 186 16.09 -10.96 -14.87
C ILE A 186 16.23 -9.60 -14.19
N GLU A 187 15.93 -8.53 -14.95
CA GLU A 187 15.86 -7.17 -14.42
C GLU A 187 14.76 -7.08 -13.34
N ALA A 188 15.11 -6.54 -12.18
CA ALA A 188 14.23 -6.45 -11.03
C ALA A 188 14.06 -5.02 -10.49
N LEU A 189 14.62 -4.03 -11.18
CA LEU A 189 14.43 -2.61 -10.87
C LEU A 189 13.36 -2.04 -11.81
N PRO A 190 12.16 -1.67 -11.32
CA PRO A 190 11.12 -1.12 -12.18
C PRO A 190 11.57 0.21 -12.83
N PRO A 191 11.38 0.38 -14.15
CA PRO A 191 11.83 1.58 -14.85
C PRO A 191 10.94 2.78 -14.50
N MET A 192 11.58 3.83 -14.01
CA MET A 192 10.92 5.11 -13.69
C MET A 192 11.38 6.17 -14.71
N PRO A 193 10.51 7.10 -15.15
CA PRO A 193 10.85 8.06 -16.19
C PRO A 193 11.98 8.99 -15.75
N GLU A 194 12.86 9.35 -16.70
CA GLU A 194 14.07 10.14 -16.43
C GLU A 194 13.79 11.63 -16.17
N GLY A 195 12.57 12.12 -16.41
CA GLY A 195 12.23 13.52 -16.15
C GLY A 195 10.73 13.80 -16.18
N GLY A 196 10.39 15.01 -15.72
CA GLY A 196 9.04 15.54 -15.67
C GLY A 196 8.19 15.01 -14.51
N GLY A 197 7.15 15.76 -14.16
CA GLY A 197 6.17 15.38 -13.13
C GLY A 197 6.66 15.55 -11.68
N ARG A 198 5.75 15.35 -10.73
CA ARG A 198 6.03 15.36 -9.29
C ARG A 198 5.77 13.98 -8.71
N TRP A 199 6.59 13.59 -7.75
CA TRP A 199 6.46 12.32 -7.02
C TRP A 199 6.04 12.57 -5.58
N SER A 200 5.21 11.70 -5.03
CA SER A 200 4.75 11.78 -3.64
C SER A 200 5.91 11.56 -2.66
N ALA A 201 5.91 12.30 -1.56
CA ALA A 201 6.83 12.11 -0.44
C ALA A 201 6.10 12.15 0.91
N LEU A 202 6.83 11.84 1.99
CA LEU A 202 6.38 12.01 3.37
C LEU A 202 4.99 11.39 3.62
N HIS A 203 4.67 10.28 2.95
CA HIS A 203 3.39 9.57 3.08
C HIS A 203 2.17 10.52 3.13
N SER A 204 2.15 11.54 2.27
CA SER A 204 1.14 12.61 2.28
C SER A 204 0.23 12.49 1.06
N TRP A 205 -0.70 11.55 1.17
CA TRP A 205 -1.61 11.15 0.10
C TRP A 205 -2.93 10.62 0.63
N VAL A 206 -3.91 10.51 -0.26
CA VAL A 206 -5.20 9.83 -0.05
C VAL A 206 -5.54 8.98 -1.27
N MET A 207 -6.05 7.78 -1.05
CA MET A 207 -6.45 6.84 -2.11
C MET A 207 -7.64 5.98 -1.66
N PRO A 208 -8.34 5.31 -2.60
CA PRO A 208 -9.40 4.37 -2.25
C PRO A 208 -8.88 3.25 -1.35
N THR A 209 -9.72 2.77 -0.44
CA THR A 209 -9.38 1.67 0.47
C THR A 209 -8.91 0.40 -0.25
N PRO A 210 -9.53 -0.07 -1.35
CA PRO A 210 -9.01 -1.21 -2.11
C PRO A 210 -7.58 -0.99 -2.61
N SER A 211 -7.30 0.20 -3.13
CA SER A 211 -5.97 0.63 -3.57
C SER A 211 -4.97 0.66 -2.40
N PHE A 212 -5.38 1.15 -1.23
CA PHE A 212 -4.56 1.12 -0.02
C PHE A 212 -4.18 -0.31 0.38
N LEU A 213 -5.13 -1.24 0.39
CA LEU A 213 -4.87 -2.63 0.78
C LEU A 213 -3.94 -3.34 -0.22
N GLU A 214 -4.10 -3.10 -1.52
CA GLU A 214 -3.15 -3.57 -2.55
C GLU A 214 -1.74 -3.05 -2.30
N PHE A 215 -1.61 -1.75 -2.01
CA PHE A 215 -0.33 -1.13 -1.69
C PHE A 215 0.32 -1.73 -0.44
N ILE A 216 -0.46 -2.02 0.61
CA ILE A 216 0.07 -2.57 1.85
C ILE A 216 0.50 -4.03 1.68
N MET A 217 -0.25 -4.86 0.94
CA MET A 217 0.17 -6.23 0.60
C MET A 217 1.53 -6.24 -0.11
N PHE A 218 1.70 -5.40 -1.14
CA PHE A 218 3.00 -5.25 -1.78
C PHE A 218 4.09 -4.78 -0.79
N SER A 219 3.80 -3.70 -0.05
CA SER A 219 4.79 -3.07 0.82
C SER A 219 5.27 -3.98 1.93
N ARG A 220 4.40 -4.79 2.53
CA ARG A 220 4.81 -5.69 3.61
C ARG A 220 5.70 -6.84 3.14
N MET A 221 5.40 -7.43 1.98
CA MET A 221 6.24 -8.46 1.36
C MET A 221 7.60 -7.89 0.93
N PHE A 222 7.58 -6.68 0.37
CA PHE A 222 8.80 -5.95 0.02
C PHE A 222 9.66 -5.66 1.24
N VAL A 223 9.07 -5.17 2.34
CA VAL A 223 9.79 -4.87 3.59
C VAL A 223 10.40 -6.13 4.20
N ASP A 224 9.68 -7.24 4.19
CA ASP A 224 10.20 -8.53 4.65
C ASP A 224 11.41 -8.98 3.81
N SER A 225 11.30 -8.86 2.49
CA SER A 225 12.41 -9.12 1.57
C SER A 225 13.60 -8.19 1.83
N LEU A 226 13.37 -6.89 2.00
CA LEU A 226 14.40 -5.90 2.32
C LEU A 226 15.09 -6.21 3.65
N HIS A 227 14.32 -6.59 4.68
CA HIS A 227 14.84 -6.91 6.00
C HIS A 227 15.77 -8.13 5.97
N SER A 228 15.42 -9.13 5.17
CA SER A 228 16.24 -10.33 4.99
C SER A 228 17.61 -10.06 4.36
N LEU A 229 17.80 -8.92 3.66
CA LEU A 229 19.10 -8.55 3.10
C LEU A 229 20.10 -8.13 4.21
N GLN A 230 19.64 -7.90 5.44
CA GLN A 230 20.46 -7.48 6.57
C GLN A 230 21.25 -8.62 7.24
N VAL A 231 21.05 -9.89 6.86
CA VAL A 231 21.65 -11.10 7.49
C VAL A 231 23.17 -11.03 7.65
N ASN A 232 23.87 -10.28 6.80
CA ASN A 232 25.32 -10.17 6.84
C ASN A 232 25.86 -9.06 7.78
N SER A 233 25.00 -8.30 8.46
CA SER A 233 25.44 -7.28 9.42
C SER A 233 25.59 -7.91 10.82
N SER A 234 26.82 -7.97 11.33
CA SER A 234 27.16 -8.55 12.63
C SER A 234 26.61 -7.76 13.83
N LYS A 235 25.96 -6.61 13.60
CA LYS A 235 25.34 -5.75 14.61
C LYS A 235 23.98 -5.25 14.14
N THR A 236 22.97 -5.37 14.99
CA THR A 236 21.62 -4.82 14.80
C THR A 236 21.58 -3.28 14.62
N SER A 237 22.70 -2.59 14.86
CA SER A 237 22.85 -1.14 14.69
C SER A 237 23.35 -0.69 13.31
N ASP A 238 23.80 -1.61 12.45
CA ASP A 238 24.30 -1.27 11.11
C ASP A 238 23.18 -1.31 10.08
N CYS A 239 22.92 -0.16 9.45
CA CYS A 239 21.97 0.02 8.37
C CYS A 239 22.71 0.29 7.08
N PHE A 240 22.47 -0.53 6.05
CA PHE A 240 23.09 -0.35 4.75
C PHE A 240 22.49 0.82 3.93
N LEU A 241 21.41 1.46 4.38
CA LEU A 241 20.76 2.61 3.75
C LEU A 241 21.03 3.95 4.46
N GLY A 242 21.95 3.97 5.44
CA GLY A 242 22.25 5.14 6.25
C GLY A 242 23.74 5.45 6.32
N PHE A 243 24.07 6.74 6.45
CA PHE A 243 25.44 7.22 6.69
C PHE A 243 25.67 7.74 8.12
N SER A 244 24.60 8.05 8.84
CA SER A 244 24.64 8.68 10.17
C SER A 244 23.83 7.89 11.19
N ALA A 245 24.14 8.05 12.47
CA ALA A 245 23.41 7.36 13.54
C ALA A 245 21.88 7.56 13.47
N PRO A 246 21.32 8.77 13.21
CA PRO A 246 19.88 8.94 13.04
C PRO A 246 19.31 8.21 11.81
N GLN A 247 20.07 8.17 10.71
CA GLN A 247 19.66 7.46 9.49
C GLN A 247 19.71 5.94 9.67
N ASN A 248 20.68 5.45 10.43
CA ASN A 248 20.81 4.02 10.73
C ASN A 248 19.66 3.53 11.60
N LYS A 249 19.25 4.35 12.57
CA LYS A 249 18.09 4.07 13.41
C LYS A 249 16.78 3.98 12.59
N HIS A 250 16.61 4.84 11.60
CA HIS A 250 15.43 4.89 10.73
C HIS A 250 15.75 4.33 9.34
N CYS A 251 16.25 3.09 9.33
CA CYS A 251 16.96 2.51 8.19
C CYS A 251 16.11 2.48 6.91
N TYR A 252 14.89 1.95 6.99
CA TYR A 252 14.07 1.72 5.80
C TYR A 252 13.18 2.91 5.46
N CYS A 253 12.91 3.79 6.41
CA CYS A 253 11.85 4.80 6.28
C CYS A 253 11.93 5.63 5.00
N ARG A 254 13.13 6.05 4.57
CA ARG A 254 13.31 6.84 3.35
C ARG A 254 13.06 6.05 2.06
N LEU A 255 13.40 4.76 2.06
CA LEU A 255 13.09 3.85 0.95
C LEU A 255 11.59 3.52 0.92
N LEU A 256 10.99 3.30 2.09
CA LEU A 256 9.57 2.97 2.20
C LEU A 256 8.65 4.15 1.85
N GLU A 257 9.13 5.38 2.06
CA GLU A 257 8.46 6.61 1.61
C GLU A 257 8.27 6.67 0.09
N VAL A 258 9.16 6.05 -0.71
CA VAL A 258 9.09 6.10 -2.18
C VAL A 258 8.34 4.92 -2.81
N LEU A 259 8.03 3.86 -2.04
CA LEU A 259 7.36 2.66 -2.56
C LEU A 259 6.02 2.97 -3.24
N VAL A 260 5.25 3.89 -2.67
CA VAL A 260 3.93 4.27 -3.19
C VAL A 260 4.03 4.81 -4.61
N ASN A 261 5.12 5.49 -4.96
CA ASN A 261 5.32 6.03 -6.31
C ASN A 261 5.57 4.91 -7.33
N VAL A 262 6.43 3.95 -6.99
CA VAL A 262 6.74 2.80 -7.86
C VAL A 262 5.47 1.95 -8.05
N TRP A 263 4.81 1.62 -6.94
CA TRP A 263 3.55 0.87 -6.98
C TRP A 263 2.51 1.59 -7.83
N ALA A 264 2.23 2.88 -7.57
CA ALA A 264 1.22 3.65 -8.29
C ALA A 264 1.53 3.79 -9.78
N TYR A 265 2.80 4.04 -10.12
CA TYR A 265 3.23 4.18 -11.50
C TYR A 265 2.99 2.91 -12.30
N HIS A 266 3.45 1.77 -11.78
CA HIS A 266 3.42 0.49 -12.49
C HIS A 266 2.09 -0.27 -12.36
N SER A 267 1.23 0.05 -11.39
CA SER A 267 -0.13 -0.50 -11.27
C SER A 267 -1.21 0.32 -11.99
N ALA A 268 -0.80 1.25 -12.86
CA ALA A 268 -1.69 2.12 -13.63
C ALA A 268 -2.63 2.99 -12.79
N ARG A 269 -2.20 3.43 -11.60
CA ARG A 269 -2.97 4.37 -10.76
C ARG A 269 -2.85 5.78 -11.31
N LYS A 270 -3.97 6.50 -11.39
CA LYS A 270 -3.94 7.93 -11.68
C LYS A 270 -3.27 8.63 -10.51
N MET A 271 -2.30 9.49 -10.77
CA MET A 271 -1.57 10.21 -9.73
C MET A 271 -1.85 11.69 -9.88
N VAL A 272 -2.51 12.31 -8.90
CA VAL A 272 -2.93 13.71 -8.96
C VAL A 272 -2.26 14.49 -7.85
N TYR A 273 -1.43 15.45 -8.25
CA TYR A 273 -0.86 16.40 -7.31
C TYR A 273 -1.90 17.45 -6.93
N ILE A 274 -1.99 17.74 -5.63
CA ILE A 274 -2.77 18.85 -5.07
C ILE A 274 -1.81 19.87 -4.52
N ASP A 275 -1.92 21.11 -4.97
CA ASP A 275 -1.20 22.22 -4.35
C ASP A 275 -1.77 22.46 -2.94
N PRO A 276 -0.96 22.34 -1.87
CA PRO A 276 -1.47 22.37 -0.51
C PRO A 276 -2.07 23.71 -0.11
N HIS A 277 -1.73 24.81 -0.80
CA HIS A 277 -2.22 26.14 -0.46
C HIS A 277 -3.43 26.56 -1.30
N THR A 278 -3.37 26.33 -2.60
CA THR A 278 -4.40 26.77 -3.56
C THR A 278 -5.46 25.70 -3.81
N GLY A 279 -5.15 24.42 -3.55
CA GLY A 279 -6.01 23.29 -3.90
C GLY A 279 -5.96 22.91 -5.38
N SER A 280 -5.09 23.52 -6.20
CA SER A 280 -5.04 23.23 -7.63
C SER A 280 -4.67 21.77 -7.89
N LEU A 281 -5.46 21.09 -8.71
CA LEU A 281 -5.27 19.68 -9.08
C LEU A 281 -4.50 19.57 -10.40
N LYS A 282 -3.46 18.73 -10.43
CA LYS A 282 -2.72 18.43 -11.66
C LYS A 282 -2.29 16.97 -11.69
N GLU A 283 -2.79 16.23 -12.69
CA GLU A 283 -2.33 14.87 -12.96
C GLU A 283 -0.82 14.85 -13.28
N GLN A 284 -0.11 13.94 -12.64
CA GLN A 284 1.32 13.68 -12.82
C GLN A 284 1.50 12.33 -13.50
N HIS A 285 2.45 12.29 -14.45
CA HIS A 285 2.77 11.10 -15.22
C HIS A 285 1.52 10.45 -15.83
N PRO A 286 0.81 11.04 -16.81
CA PRO A 286 -0.47 10.49 -17.28
C PRO A 286 -0.38 9.01 -17.71
N ILE A 287 -1.41 8.21 -17.41
CA ILE A 287 -1.44 6.75 -17.67
C ILE A 287 -1.15 6.44 -19.15
N GLU A 288 -1.67 7.25 -20.07
CA GLU A 288 -1.47 7.12 -21.51
C GLU A 288 0.02 7.11 -21.91
N HIS A 289 0.86 7.83 -21.18
CA HIS A 289 2.30 7.91 -21.44
C HIS A 289 3.09 6.77 -20.78
N ARG A 290 2.46 5.95 -19.93
CA ARG A 290 3.10 4.82 -19.23
C ARG A 290 2.91 3.49 -19.97
N LYS A 291 1.99 3.42 -20.94
CA LYS A 291 1.63 2.19 -21.67
C LYS A 291 2.87 1.53 -22.28
N GLY A 292 3.09 0.25 -21.99
CA GLY A 292 4.25 -0.51 -22.45
C GLY A 292 5.53 -0.38 -21.60
N SER A 293 5.57 0.56 -20.65
CA SER A 293 6.66 0.68 -19.67
C SER A 293 6.24 0.24 -18.26
N MET A 294 4.94 0.05 -18.03
CA MET A 294 4.41 -0.40 -16.74
C MET A 294 4.76 -1.86 -16.48
N TRP A 295 4.90 -2.17 -15.20
CA TRP A 295 5.20 -3.51 -14.69
C TRP A 295 3.93 -4.09 -14.03
N SER A 296 2.78 -3.86 -14.67
CA SER A 296 1.44 -4.15 -14.14
C SER A 296 1.26 -5.58 -13.68
N LYS A 297 1.88 -6.54 -14.38
CA LYS A 297 1.86 -7.97 -14.01
C LYS A 297 2.37 -8.24 -12.59
N TYR A 298 3.33 -7.47 -12.08
CA TYR A 298 3.89 -7.65 -10.74
C TYR A 298 3.01 -7.00 -9.66
N PHE A 299 2.28 -5.94 -10.01
CA PHE A 299 1.41 -5.20 -9.10
C PHE A 299 -0.07 -5.54 -9.29
N ASN A 300 -0.35 -6.68 -9.91
CA ASN A 300 -1.71 -7.16 -10.07
C ASN A 300 -2.28 -7.58 -8.71
N ALA A 301 -3.50 -7.13 -8.39
CA ALA A 301 -4.14 -7.37 -7.09
C ALA A 301 -4.28 -8.87 -6.76
N THR A 302 -4.61 -9.70 -7.76
CA THR A 302 -4.77 -11.14 -7.59
C THR A 302 -3.44 -11.81 -7.26
N LEU A 303 -2.36 -11.37 -7.93
CA LEU A 303 -1.01 -11.88 -7.65
C LEU A 303 -0.56 -11.50 -6.24
N LEU A 304 -0.68 -10.21 -5.88
CA LEU A 304 -0.27 -9.72 -4.57
C LEU A 304 -1.01 -10.43 -3.44
N LYS A 305 -2.32 -10.66 -3.63
CA LYS A 305 -3.14 -11.42 -2.68
C LYS A 305 -2.67 -12.86 -2.53
N SER A 306 -2.45 -13.56 -3.65
CA SER A 306 -1.98 -14.96 -3.63
C SER A 306 -0.64 -15.08 -2.90
N MET A 307 0.30 -14.17 -3.16
CA MET A 307 1.62 -14.21 -2.53
C MET A 307 1.55 -13.92 -1.01
N ASP A 308 0.68 -13.00 -0.56
CA ASP A 308 0.50 -12.74 0.88
C ASP A 308 -0.18 -13.92 1.59
N GLU A 309 -1.10 -14.63 0.91
CA GLU A 309 -1.72 -15.87 1.39
C GLU A 309 -0.72 -17.03 1.49
N ASP A 310 0.16 -17.21 0.49
CA ASP A 310 1.19 -18.26 0.48
C ASP A 310 2.17 -18.09 1.66
N LEU A 311 2.57 -16.85 1.97
CA LEU A 311 3.41 -16.56 3.14
C LEU A 311 2.68 -16.86 4.45
N ALA A 312 1.36 -16.68 4.48
CA ALA A 312 0.54 -16.99 5.64
C ALA A 312 0.40 -18.47 5.92
N GLU A 313 0.18 -19.27 4.88
CA GLU A 313 0.24 -20.72 4.99
C GLU A 313 1.61 -21.18 5.50
N ALA A 314 2.70 -20.64 4.95
CA ALA A 314 4.05 -20.98 5.40
C ALA A 314 4.30 -20.68 6.89
N ALA A 315 3.76 -19.58 7.43
CA ALA A 315 3.96 -19.26 8.84
C ALA A 315 3.10 -20.10 9.78
N ASP A 316 1.88 -20.44 9.37
CA ASP A 316 1.00 -21.36 10.11
C ASP A 316 1.63 -22.77 10.20
N ASP A 317 2.34 -23.19 9.16
CA ASP A 317 3.05 -24.48 9.08
C ASP A 317 4.46 -24.46 9.71
N ASP A 318 4.90 -23.33 10.28
CA ASP A 318 6.27 -23.10 10.79
C ASP A 318 7.38 -23.28 9.71
N ASP A 319 7.01 -23.28 8.42
CA ASP A 319 7.91 -23.44 7.27
C ASP A 319 8.53 -22.09 6.86
N HIS A 320 9.45 -21.62 7.70
CA HIS A 320 10.14 -20.36 7.50
C HIS A 320 11.05 -20.42 6.25
N PRO A 321 10.76 -19.67 5.16
CA PRO A 321 11.51 -19.79 3.92
C PRO A 321 12.95 -19.28 4.05
N TYR A 322 13.23 -18.45 5.07
CA TYR A 322 14.54 -17.86 5.35
C TYR A 322 14.60 -17.20 6.73
N ARG A 323 15.78 -16.70 7.10
CA ARG A 323 15.98 -15.88 8.31
C ARG A 323 16.77 -14.60 7.98
N PRO A 324 16.50 -13.46 8.66
CA PRO A 324 15.33 -13.20 9.50
C PRO A 324 14.07 -13.11 8.65
N TRP A 325 12.93 -13.44 9.25
CA TRP A 325 11.61 -13.37 8.65
C TRP A 325 10.76 -12.40 9.46
N LEU A 326 10.43 -11.26 8.87
CA LEU A 326 9.63 -10.19 9.46
C LEU A 326 8.14 -10.42 9.23
N TRP A 327 7.77 -11.06 8.12
CA TRP A 327 6.46 -11.65 7.93
C TRP A 327 6.32 -12.85 8.90
N PRO A 328 5.21 -13.08 9.64
CA PRO A 328 3.91 -12.38 9.66
C PRO A 328 3.84 -11.14 10.55
N LEU A 329 4.91 -10.78 11.28
CA LEU A 329 4.89 -9.73 12.32
C LEU A 329 4.46 -8.35 11.81
N THR A 330 4.52 -8.12 10.50
CA THR A 330 4.00 -6.92 9.82
C THR A 330 2.47 -6.84 9.74
N GLY A 331 1.74 -7.82 10.28
CA GLY A 331 0.29 -7.80 10.42
C GLY A 331 -0.38 -8.82 9.50
N GLU A 332 -1.67 -8.66 9.27
CA GLU A 332 -2.46 -9.55 8.45
C GLU A 332 -3.45 -8.66 7.70
N VAL A 333 -3.17 -8.36 6.43
CA VAL A 333 -4.02 -7.44 5.63
C VAL A 333 -5.29 -8.18 5.25
N TYR A 334 -5.11 -9.33 4.61
CA TYR A 334 -6.18 -10.28 4.32
C TYR A 334 -5.77 -11.65 4.79
N TRP A 335 -5.87 -11.93 6.07
CA TRP A 335 -6.12 -13.30 6.49
C TRP A 335 -6.56 -13.39 7.94
N GLN A 336 -7.27 -14.47 8.25
CA GLN A 336 -7.25 -15.14 9.56
C GLN A 336 -7.72 -16.54 9.19
N GLY A 337 -6.82 -17.30 8.56
CA GLY A 337 -7.18 -18.31 7.58
C GLY A 337 -7.84 -17.69 6.35
N VAL A 338 -8.05 -18.52 5.33
CA VAL A 338 -8.75 -18.18 4.07
C VAL A 338 -10.24 -18.02 4.43
N TYR A 339 -10.52 -16.90 5.12
CA TYR A 339 -11.17 -16.83 6.44
C TYR A 339 -12.14 -17.95 6.69
N GLU A 340 -11.54 -19.00 7.25
CA GLU A 340 -12.22 -20.24 7.54
C GLU A 340 -13.24 -20.55 6.48
N ARG A 341 -12.76 -20.92 5.33
CA ARG A 341 -13.61 -21.53 4.36
C ARG A 341 -14.35 -20.60 3.41
N GLU A 342 -13.68 -20.41 2.30
CA GLU A 342 -14.22 -21.03 1.08
C GLU A 342 -14.50 -22.57 1.21
N ARG A 343 -13.71 -23.31 2.04
CA ARG A 343 -13.75 -24.68 2.67
C ARG A 343 -15.12 -25.20 3.22
N GLU A 344 -16.26 -24.57 2.91
CA GLU A 344 -17.61 -24.99 3.33
C GLU A 344 -18.63 -24.69 2.23
N GLN A 345 -18.51 -23.53 1.58
CA GLN A 345 -19.35 -23.15 0.45
C GLN A 345 -19.19 -24.07 -0.77
N ARG A 346 -17.97 -24.57 -1.03
CA ARG A 346 -17.77 -25.66 -2.02
C ARG A 346 -18.35 -27.00 -1.56
N TYR A 347 -18.43 -27.24 -0.25
CA TYR A 347 -18.99 -28.47 0.33
C TYR A 347 -20.51 -28.59 0.06
N ARG A 348 -21.24 -27.47 -0.01
CA ARG A 348 -22.68 -27.43 -0.37
C ARG A 348 -22.97 -27.60 -1.85
N LEU A 349 -22.18 -26.99 -2.75
CA LEU A 349 -22.33 -27.17 -4.21
C LEU A 349 -22.17 -28.64 -4.65
N LYS A 350 -21.32 -29.40 -3.96
CA LYS A 350 -21.07 -30.83 -4.20
C LYS A 350 -22.26 -31.74 -3.82
N MET A 351 -23.01 -31.36 -2.78
CA MET A 351 -24.21 -32.09 -2.36
C MET A 351 -25.40 -31.86 -3.31
N ASP A 352 -25.58 -30.64 -3.83
CA ASP A 352 -26.66 -30.31 -4.78
C ASP A 352 -26.47 -30.99 -6.15
N LYS A 353 -25.22 -31.08 -6.64
CA LYS A 353 -24.92 -31.79 -7.90
C LYS A 353 -25.20 -33.29 -7.78
N LYS A 354 -24.96 -33.90 -6.61
CA LYS A 354 -25.31 -35.31 -6.31
C LYS A 354 -26.83 -35.54 -6.37
N ARG A 355 -27.64 -34.64 -5.80
CA ARG A 355 -29.11 -34.71 -5.83
C ARG A 355 -29.65 -34.65 -7.27
N LYS A 356 -29.23 -33.66 -8.05
CA LYS A 356 -29.63 -33.49 -9.47
C LYS A 356 -29.26 -34.68 -10.35
N THR A 357 -28.11 -35.31 -10.10
CA THR A 357 -27.67 -36.47 -10.88
C THR A 357 -28.52 -37.71 -10.54
N LYS A 358 -28.92 -37.86 -9.27
CA LYS A 358 -29.79 -38.95 -8.82
C LYS A 358 -31.22 -38.80 -9.38
N GLU A 359 -31.75 -37.58 -9.40
CA GLU A 359 -33.02 -37.25 -10.08
C GLU A 359 -32.96 -37.58 -11.57
N LYS A 360 -31.91 -37.18 -12.29
CA LYS A 360 -31.75 -37.53 -13.72
C LYS A 360 -31.68 -39.04 -13.95
N LEU A 361 -31.10 -39.81 -13.03
CA LEU A 361 -31.02 -41.27 -13.12
C LEU A 361 -32.38 -41.94 -12.88
N LEU A 362 -33.12 -41.45 -11.87
CA LEU A 362 -34.49 -41.88 -11.61
C LEU A 362 -35.43 -41.49 -12.76
N ASP A 363 -35.25 -40.31 -13.34
CA ASP A 363 -36.01 -39.84 -14.49
C ASP A 363 -35.73 -40.68 -15.74
N ARG A 364 -34.48 -41.08 -15.97
CA ARG A 364 -34.11 -42.05 -17.02
C ARG A 364 -34.70 -43.44 -16.77
N LEU A 365 -34.83 -43.88 -15.52
CA LEU A 365 -35.46 -45.16 -15.18
C LEU A 365 -36.99 -45.11 -15.36
N LYS A 366 -37.63 -43.98 -15.03
CA LYS A 366 -39.08 -43.77 -15.19
C LYS A 366 -39.51 -43.48 -16.63
N HIS A 367 -38.72 -42.69 -17.37
CA HIS A 367 -39.11 -42.13 -18.67
C HIS A 367 -38.17 -42.52 -19.82
N GLY A 368 -37.10 -43.29 -19.58
CA GLY A 368 -36.12 -43.65 -20.61
C GLY A 368 -35.19 -42.50 -21.02
N TYR A 369 -34.26 -42.77 -21.94
CA TYR A 369 -33.36 -41.72 -22.47
C TYR A 369 -34.13 -40.78 -23.40
N ARG A 370 -34.38 -39.53 -23.01
CA ARG A 370 -34.91 -38.50 -23.92
C ARG A 370 -33.78 -38.00 -24.82
N GLN A 371 -33.68 -38.57 -26.01
CA GLN A 371 -32.79 -38.10 -27.07
C GLN A 371 -33.30 -36.75 -27.57
N LYS A 372 -32.46 -35.71 -27.55
CA LYS A 372 -32.80 -34.46 -28.27
C LYS A 372 -32.87 -34.81 -29.75
N THR A 373 -34.04 -34.60 -30.34
CA THR A 373 -34.24 -34.76 -31.78
C THR A 373 -33.33 -33.80 -32.52
N LEU A 374 -32.50 -34.33 -33.41
CA LEU A 374 -31.73 -33.53 -34.37
C LEU A 374 -32.73 -33.02 -35.43
N GLY A 375 -33.30 -31.85 -35.19
CA GLY A 375 -34.26 -31.21 -36.10
C GLY A 375 -35.09 -30.16 -35.38
N GLY A 376 -34.62 -28.92 -35.45
CA GLY A 376 -35.16 -27.70 -34.85
C GLY A 376 -34.04 -26.69 -34.71
#